data_AF-A0A8T4A133-F1
#
_entry.id   AF-A0A8T4A133-F1
#
_cell.length_a   1.000
_cell.length_b   1.000
_cell.length_c   1.000
_cell.angle_alpha   90.00
_cell.angle_beta   90.00
_cell.angle_gamma   90.00
#
_symmetry.space_group_name_H-M   'P 1'
#
loop_
_entity.id
_entity.type
_entity.pdbx_description
1 polymer ?
#
loop_
_entity_poly.entity_id
_entity_poly.type
_entity_poly.pdbx_seq_one_letter_code
_entity_poly.pdbx_strand_id
1 'polypeptide(L)'
;MEKITNILILGILIAGCLQSTSQTYTKEEAVETAKEFLANAPTYKWDGENMKVIEVQALYCPYCWSVVIEFQSRHGGYGDRTGKIVTQVITPHTARIVVKEGKVISAVLDEKWDEMIQDMIQTGCG
;
A
#
# COMPACT_ATOMS: atom_id res chain seq x y z
N MET A 1 54.56 -30.51 -27.17
CA MET A 1 53.92 -29.27 -27.61
C MET A 1 52.54 -29.63 -28.10
N GLU A 2 51.51 -29.05 -27.48
CA GLU A 2 50.13 -28.85 -27.99
C GLU A 2 49.31 -30.12 -28.38
N LYS A 3 48.08 -30.38 -27.92
CA LYS A 3 47.03 -29.49 -27.40
C LYS A 3 46.17 -30.22 -26.36
N ILE A 4 45.84 -29.44 -25.34
CA ILE A 4 44.79 -29.67 -24.36
C ILE A 4 43.45 -29.78 -25.11
N THR A 5 42.59 -30.73 -24.76
CA THR A 5 41.16 -30.61 -25.03
C THR A 5 40.41 -30.99 -23.76
N ASN A 6 40.10 -29.95 -22.98
CA ASN A 6 39.19 -29.99 -21.85
C ASN A 6 37.84 -30.51 -22.30
N ILE A 7 37.48 -31.73 -21.88
CA ILE A 7 36.10 -32.20 -21.95
C ILE A 7 35.37 -31.56 -20.76
N LEU A 8 34.64 -30.49 -21.07
CA LEU A 8 33.64 -29.84 -20.22
C LEU A 8 32.52 -30.84 -19.89
N ILE A 9 32.61 -31.48 -18.73
CA ILE A 9 31.46 -32.13 -18.10
C ILE A 9 31.00 -31.19 -16.99
N LEU A 10 29.88 -30.50 -17.21
CA LEU A 10 28.76 -30.48 -16.25
C LEU A 10 27.57 -29.72 -16.87
N GLY A 11 26.89 -30.39 -17.79
CA GLY A 11 25.48 -30.08 -18.04
C GLY A 11 24.66 -30.63 -16.88
N ILE A 12 24.51 -29.87 -15.80
CA ILE A 12 23.41 -30.12 -14.85
C ILE A 12 22.23 -29.32 -15.36
N LEU A 13 21.27 -30.08 -15.91
CA LEU A 13 19.91 -29.64 -16.21
C LEU A 13 19.38 -28.86 -15.01
N ILE A 14 19.09 -27.58 -15.23
CA ILE A 14 18.27 -26.75 -14.37
C ILE A 14 16.87 -27.35 -14.25
N ALA A 15 16.73 -28.39 -13.42
CA ALA A 15 15.46 -28.71 -12.79
C ALA A 15 15.25 -27.71 -11.63
N GLY A 16 15.25 -26.42 -11.97
CA GLY A 16 14.62 -25.45 -11.11
C GLY A 16 13.14 -25.77 -11.15
N CYS A 17 12.67 -26.59 -10.21
CA CYS A 17 11.25 -26.62 -9.91
C CYS A 17 10.84 -25.16 -9.73
N LEU A 18 10.02 -24.63 -10.65
CA LEU A 18 9.26 -23.41 -10.43
C LEU A 18 8.34 -23.71 -9.25
N GLN A 19 8.87 -23.61 -8.04
CA GLN A 19 8.08 -23.60 -6.83
C GLN A 19 7.45 -22.22 -6.80
N SER A 20 6.33 -22.09 -7.53
CA SER A 20 5.30 -21.11 -7.24
C SER A 20 4.81 -21.42 -5.83
N THR A 21 5.55 -20.98 -4.82
CA THR A 21 5.08 -21.01 -3.45
C THR A 21 3.86 -20.11 -3.43
N SER A 22 2.66 -20.68 -3.26
CA SER A 22 1.48 -19.89 -2.96
C SER A 22 1.73 -19.31 -1.56
N GLN A 23 2.45 -18.20 -1.49
CA GLN A 23 2.65 -17.49 -0.24
C GLN A 23 1.27 -17.05 0.23
N THR A 24 0.82 -17.66 1.33
CA THR A 24 -0.44 -17.32 1.98
C THR A 24 -0.29 -15.91 2.52
N TYR A 25 -0.95 -14.94 1.90
CA TYR A 25 -0.92 -13.56 2.37
C TYR A 25 -1.75 -13.45 3.66
N THR A 26 -1.23 -12.79 4.68
CA THR A 26 -1.76 -12.76 6.04
C THR A 26 -2.37 -11.40 6.40
N LYS A 27 -3.11 -11.37 7.50
CA LYS A 27 -3.67 -10.14 8.08
C LYS A 27 -2.57 -9.15 8.46
N GLU A 28 -1.49 -9.65 9.06
CA GLU A 28 -0.36 -8.83 9.53
C GLU A 28 0.38 -8.22 8.35
N GLU A 29 0.58 -8.97 7.27
CA GLU A 29 1.16 -8.44 6.03
C GLU A 29 0.23 -7.40 5.37
N ALA A 30 -1.10 -7.60 5.41
CA ALA A 30 -2.07 -6.60 4.97
C ALA A 30 -1.99 -5.28 5.75
N VAL A 31 -1.80 -5.37 7.06
CA VAL A 31 -1.58 -4.19 7.90
C VAL A 31 -0.29 -3.47 7.51
N GLU A 32 0.80 -4.19 7.31
CA GLU A 32 2.07 -3.56 6.95
C GLU A 32 2.04 -2.94 5.56
N THR A 33 1.45 -3.63 4.57
CA THR A 33 1.22 -3.07 3.23
C THR A 33 0.37 -1.80 3.27
N ALA A 34 -0.70 -1.77 4.08
CA ALA A 34 -1.53 -0.58 4.22
C ALA A 34 -0.77 0.60 4.87
N LYS A 35 0.02 0.33 5.92
CA LYS A 35 0.85 1.34 6.58
C LYS A 35 1.93 1.88 5.66
N GLU A 36 2.62 1.01 4.92
CA GLU A 36 3.65 1.39 3.96
C GLU A 36 3.08 2.26 2.84
N PHE A 37 1.92 1.88 2.30
CA PHE A 37 1.21 2.71 1.33
C PHE A 37 0.90 4.09 1.93
N LEU A 38 0.26 4.14 3.10
CA LEU A 38 -0.14 5.41 3.71
C LEU A 38 1.07 6.29 4.00
N ALA A 39 2.17 5.74 4.53
CA ALA A 39 3.40 6.48 4.82
C ALA A 39 4.00 7.17 3.58
N ASN A 40 3.76 6.61 2.40
CA ASN A 40 4.23 7.16 1.12
C ASN A 40 3.15 7.95 0.36
N ALA A 41 1.90 7.92 0.82
CA ALA A 41 0.78 8.58 0.17
C ALA A 41 0.88 10.11 0.31
N PRO A 42 0.47 10.89 -0.70
CA PRO A 42 0.70 12.34 -0.72
C PRO A 42 0.17 13.09 0.51
N THR A 43 -1.02 12.76 1.00
CA THR A 43 -1.65 13.39 2.17
C THR A 43 -0.79 13.22 3.43
N TYR A 44 -0.38 11.98 3.73
CA TYR A 44 0.42 11.69 4.93
C TYR A 44 1.87 12.14 4.75
N LYS A 45 2.46 11.94 3.58
CA LYS A 45 3.87 12.29 3.32
C LYS A 45 4.13 13.79 3.45
N TRP A 46 3.14 14.62 3.15
CA TRP A 46 3.30 16.07 3.18
C TRP A 46 3.49 16.59 4.62
N ASP A 47 2.66 16.14 5.57
CA ASP A 47 2.75 16.59 6.98
C ASP A 47 2.06 15.68 8.01
N GLY A 48 1.88 14.40 7.69
CA GLY A 48 1.23 13.41 8.53
C GLY A 48 2.09 12.90 9.69
N GLU A 49 1.45 12.67 10.83
CA GLU A 49 2.04 12.10 12.05
C GLU A 49 1.02 11.28 12.85
N ASN A 50 1.48 10.58 13.89
CA ASN A 50 0.64 9.82 14.83
C ASN A 50 -0.21 8.71 14.19
N MET A 51 0.35 8.01 13.20
CA MET A 51 -0.30 6.88 12.54
C MET A 51 -0.69 5.76 13.53
N LYS A 52 -1.96 5.36 13.52
CA LYS A 52 -2.52 4.33 14.40
C LYS A 52 -3.53 3.46 13.65
N VAL A 53 -3.26 2.16 13.60
CA VAL A 53 -4.25 1.18 13.10
C VAL A 53 -5.35 1.02 14.15
N ILE A 54 -6.59 1.28 13.78
CA ILE A 54 -7.74 1.21 14.70
C ILE A 54 -8.70 0.05 14.39
N GLU A 55 -8.71 -0.44 13.15
CA GLU A 55 -9.56 -1.56 12.75
C GLU A 55 -8.89 -2.36 11.64
N VAL A 56 -9.06 -3.69 11.68
CA VAL A 56 -8.67 -4.59 10.60
C VAL A 56 -9.76 -5.63 10.41
N GLN A 57 -10.39 -5.63 9.24
CA GLN A 57 -11.53 -6.49 8.91
C GLN A 57 -11.21 -7.33 7.67
N ALA A 58 -11.48 -8.63 7.73
CA ALA A 58 -11.43 -9.50 6.55
C ALA A 58 -12.66 -9.23 5.66
N LEU A 59 -12.45 -9.15 4.34
CA LEU A 59 -13.52 -8.91 3.37
C LEU A 59 -13.96 -10.21 2.70
N TYR A 60 -15.08 -10.18 1.97
CA TYR A 60 -15.63 -11.33 1.25
C TYR A 60 -14.87 -11.60 -0.06
N CYS A 61 -13.55 -11.81 0.02
CA CYS A 61 -12.71 -12.35 -1.03
C CYS A 61 -11.41 -12.97 -0.47
N PRO A 62 -10.76 -13.90 -1.18
CA PRO A 62 -9.49 -14.47 -0.75
C PRO A 62 -8.43 -13.40 -0.56
N TYR A 63 -7.73 -13.45 0.57
CA TYR A 63 -6.60 -12.57 0.88
C TYR A 63 -6.93 -11.08 0.81
N CYS A 64 -8.15 -10.71 1.25
CA CYS A 64 -8.65 -9.34 1.25
C CYS A 64 -8.88 -8.81 2.67
N TRP A 65 -8.34 -7.64 2.97
CA TRP A 65 -8.55 -6.93 4.23
C TRP A 65 -8.85 -5.46 4.01
N SER A 66 -9.76 -4.92 4.82
CA SER A 66 -9.91 -3.48 5.06
C SER A 66 -9.12 -3.13 6.32
N VAL A 67 -8.17 -2.21 6.20
CA VAL A 67 -7.36 -1.68 7.30
C VAL A 67 -7.76 -0.21 7.48
N VAL A 68 -8.21 0.14 8.68
CA VAL A 68 -8.57 1.53 9.03
C VAL A 68 -7.46 2.11 9.90
N ILE A 69 -6.92 3.25 9.46
CA ILE A 69 -5.78 3.91 10.07
C ILE A 69 -6.15 5.37 10.37
N GLU A 70 -5.95 5.81 11.61
CA GLU A 70 -6.01 7.21 11.99
C GLU A 70 -4.63 7.84 11.93
N PHE A 71 -4.57 9.12 11.55
CA PHE A 71 -3.37 9.96 11.66
C PHE A 71 -3.77 11.44 11.76
N GLN A 72 -2.79 12.31 11.93
CA GLN A 72 -2.98 13.76 11.98
C GLN A 72 -2.11 14.44 10.93
N SER A 73 -2.66 15.41 10.22
CA SER A 73 -1.88 16.37 9.42
C SER A 73 -1.75 17.69 10.17
N ARG A 74 -0.63 18.39 10.00
CA ARG A 74 -0.41 19.73 10.60
C ARG A 74 -1.23 20.83 9.93
N HIS A 75 -1.76 20.57 8.74
CA HIS A 75 -2.61 21.47 7.98
C HIS A 75 -3.85 20.74 7.46
N GLY A 76 -4.87 21.53 7.14
CA GLY A 76 -6.11 21.02 6.54
C GLY A 76 -5.94 20.66 5.06
N GLY A 77 -6.74 19.68 4.62
CA GLY A 77 -6.90 19.29 3.21
C GLY A 77 -6.33 17.91 2.90
N TYR A 78 -6.21 17.60 1.60
CA TYR A 78 -5.75 16.30 1.09
C TYR A 78 -4.66 16.48 0.02
N GLY A 79 -3.95 15.39 -0.25
CA GLY A 79 -2.93 15.28 -1.27
C GLY A 79 -1.67 16.11 -1.03
N ASP A 80 -0.91 16.33 -2.10
CA ASP A 80 0.18 17.32 -2.10
C ASP A 80 -0.40 18.74 -2.15
N ARG A 81 0.05 19.55 -1.20
CA ARG A 81 -0.41 20.92 -0.97
C ARG A 81 0.70 21.95 -1.21
N THR A 82 1.82 21.53 -1.80
CA THR A 82 2.93 22.42 -2.17
C THR A 82 2.41 23.56 -3.06
N GLY A 83 2.71 24.80 -2.66
CA GLY A 83 2.27 26.00 -3.38
C GLY A 83 0.80 26.39 -3.18
N LYS A 84 0.03 25.68 -2.37
CA LYS A 84 -1.34 26.05 -1.99
C LYS A 84 -1.35 26.85 -0.70
N ILE A 85 -2.31 27.78 -0.57
CA ILE A 85 -2.60 28.44 0.71
C ILE A 85 -3.39 27.45 1.57
N VAL A 86 -2.86 27.10 2.74
CA VAL A 86 -3.45 26.12 3.66
C VAL A 86 -3.60 26.68 5.06
N THR A 87 -4.53 26.12 5.83
CA THR A 87 -4.74 26.47 7.24
C THR A 87 -3.78 25.70 8.15
N GLN A 88 -3.11 26.38 9.08
CA GLN A 88 -2.26 25.78 10.11
C GLN A 88 -3.11 25.25 11.26
N VAL A 89 -3.77 24.11 11.03
CA VAL A 89 -4.63 23.45 12.02
C VAL A 89 -4.35 21.95 11.99
N ILE A 90 -4.13 21.37 13.17
CA ILE A 90 -3.99 19.92 13.31
C ILE A 90 -5.32 19.30 12.86
N THR A 91 -5.28 18.55 11.77
CA THR A 91 -6.44 17.95 11.13
C THR A 91 -6.36 16.44 11.30
N PRO A 92 -7.29 15.82 12.06
CA PRO A 92 -7.36 14.37 12.13
C PRO A 92 -7.91 13.81 10.81
N HIS A 93 -7.35 12.68 10.39
CA HIS A 93 -7.78 11.95 9.21
C HIS A 93 -7.99 10.46 9.52
N THR A 94 -8.96 9.85 8.85
CA THR A 94 -9.20 8.41 8.87
C THR A 94 -9.02 7.86 7.46
N ALA A 95 -8.03 6.99 7.27
CA ALA A 95 -7.79 6.28 6.02
C ALA A 95 -8.39 4.87 6.08
N ARG A 96 -9.28 4.53 5.15
CA ARG A 96 -9.75 3.17 4.88
C ARG A 96 -9.00 2.63 3.67
N ILE A 97 -8.11 1.67 3.91
CA ILE A 97 -7.26 1.07 2.89
C ILE A 97 -7.67 -0.39 2.69
N VAL A 98 -7.99 -0.76 1.45
CA VAL A 98 -8.29 -2.14 1.07
C VAL A 98 -7.07 -2.76 0.42
N VAL A 99 -6.62 -3.87 0.98
CA VAL A 99 -5.50 -4.65 0.47
C VAL A 99 -6.01 -6.00 0.01
N LYS A 100 -5.61 -6.39 -1.20
CA LYS A 100 -5.90 -7.71 -1.79
C LYS A 100 -4.60 -8.33 -2.30
N GLU A 101 -4.27 -9.52 -1.81
CA GLU A 101 -3.11 -10.31 -2.28
C GLU A 101 -1.80 -9.48 -2.32
N GLY A 102 -1.52 -8.73 -1.25
CA GLY A 102 -0.31 -7.89 -1.18
C GLY A 102 -0.40 -6.53 -1.88
N LYS A 103 -1.55 -6.16 -2.45
CA LYS A 103 -1.70 -4.92 -3.22
C LYS A 103 -2.81 -4.04 -2.67
N VAL A 104 -2.52 -2.75 -2.52
CA VAL A 104 -3.56 -1.75 -2.23
C VAL A 104 -4.44 -1.57 -3.47
N ILE A 105 -5.74 -1.78 -3.31
CA ILE A 105 -6.74 -1.65 -4.39
C ILE A 105 -7.74 -0.51 -4.14
N SER A 106 -7.75 0.06 -2.94
CA SER A 106 -8.53 1.25 -2.58
C SER A 106 -7.87 1.94 -1.40
N ALA A 107 -7.83 3.27 -1.41
CA ALA A 107 -7.43 4.06 -0.24
C ALA A 107 -8.26 5.34 -0.18
N VAL A 108 -9.19 5.39 0.77
CA VAL A 108 -10.12 6.53 0.92
C VAL A 108 -9.89 7.21 2.26
N LEU A 109 -9.66 8.51 2.22
CA LEU A 109 -9.52 9.39 3.37
C LEU A 109 -10.86 10.06 3.69
N ASP A 110 -11.25 10.01 4.96
CA ASP A 110 -12.43 10.68 5.54
C ASP A 110 -13.75 10.45 4.79
N GLU A 111 -13.85 9.30 4.10
CA GLU A 111 -14.98 8.97 3.20
C GLU A 111 -15.23 10.03 2.11
N LYS A 112 -14.20 10.81 1.76
CA LYS A 112 -14.33 11.98 0.88
C LYS A 112 -13.29 12.03 -0.22
N TRP A 113 -12.09 11.54 0.04
CA TRP A 113 -10.95 11.70 -0.84
C TRP A 113 -10.37 10.35 -1.22
N ASP A 114 -10.29 10.07 -2.51
CA ASP A 114 -9.59 8.90 -3.03
C ASP A 114 -8.10 9.25 -3.15
N GLU A 115 -7.30 8.64 -2.28
CA GLU A 115 -5.87 8.89 -2.17
C GLU A 115 -5.09 8.28 -3.35
N MET A 116 -5.63 7.27 -4.02
CA MET A 116 -4.94 6.63 -5.14
C MET A 116 -5.03 7.49 -6.41
N ILE A 117 -6.17 8.13 -6.65
CA ILE A 117 -6.37 9.02 -7.81
C ILE A 117 -6.18 10.50 -7.49
N GLN A 118 -6.06 10.87 -6.21
CA GLN A 118 -5.90 12.23 -5.72
C GLN A 118 -7.08 13.15 -6.12
N ASP A 119 -8.30 12.68 -5.87
CA ASP A 119 -9.53 13.44 -6.15
C ASP A 119 -10.62 13.15 -5.11
N MET A 120 -11.63 14.01 -5.04
CA MET A 120 -12.82 13.78 -4.23
C MET A 120 -13.59 12.58 -4.80
N ILE A 121 -14.12 11.73 -3.92
CA ILE A 121 -15.02 10.67 -4.37
C ILE A 121 -16.25 11.31 -5.00
N GLN A 122 -16.61 10.86 -6.20
CA GLN A 122 -17.87 11.28 -6.81
C GLN A 122 -19.01 10.58 -6.08
N THR A 123 -19.68 11.29 -5.17
CA THR A 123 -21.00 10.88 -4.72
C THR A 123 -21.98 11.20 -5.83
N GLY A 124 -22.19 10.25 -6.73
CA GLY A 124 -23.25 10.35 -7.74
C GLY A 124 -24.62 10.36 -7.05
N CYS A 125 -25.17 11.55 -6.81
CA CYS A 125 -26.62 11.74 -6.78
C CYS A 125 -27.07 12.00 -8.23
N GLY A 126 -27.52 10.95 -8.91
CA GLY A 126 -28.34 11.04 -10.11
C GLY A 126 -29.78 10.72 -9.78
#